data_AF-A0A5J9VK40-F1
#
_entry.id   AF-A0A5J9VK40-F1
#
_cell.length_a   1.000
_cell.length_b   1.000
_cell.length_c   1.000
_cell.angle_alpha   90.00
_cell.angle_beta   90.00
_cell.angle_gamma   90.00
#
_symmetry.space_group_name_H-M   'P 1'
#
loop_
_entity.id
_entity.type
_entity.pdbx_description
1 polymer ?
#
loop_
_entity_poly.entity_id
_entity_poly.type
_entity_poly.pdbx_seq_one_letter_code
_entity_poly.pdbx_strand_id
1 'polypeptide(L)'
;MATARLATCRKGSSRGPEAGGSPCRFGHPRWRSLNHLAVGGFLSHCGWNSTLETVAAGVPTLAWPLYAEQRMNAVMLSQRVGLALRPMADDKINDGVILQEEVAAAVTELMVGEKGAEARQKGRELREAAAKAWAPDGPSRKAFEAVVSKWKMAHHAD
;
A
#
# COMPACT_ATOMS: atom_id res chain seq x y z
N MET A 1 9.26 17.44 -14.89
CA MET A 1 8.06 16.66 -14.54
C MET A 1 8.48 15.22 -14.29
N ALA A 2 8.53 14.78 -13.04
CA ALA A 2 8.83 13.38 -12.71
C ALA A 2 7.61 12.52 -13.07
N THR A 3 7.78 11.55 -13.96
CA THR A 3 6.72 10.61 -14.34
C THR A 3 6.42 9.71 -13.15
N ALA A 4 5.30 9.95 -12.48
CA ALA A 4 4.86 9.12 -11.37
C ALA A 4 4.39 7.76 -11.92
N ARG A 5 4.98 6.67 -11.44
CA ARG A 5 4.72 5.30 -11.92
C ARG A 5 3.95 4.50 -10.89
N LEU A 6 2.98 3.72 -11.36
CA LEU A 6 2.33 2.69 -10.56
C LEU A 6 3.25 1.48 -10.52
N ALA A 7 3.76 1.11 -9.34
CA ALA A 7 4.54 -0.12 -9.22
C ALA A 7 3.57 -1.32 -9.32
N THR A 8 3.72 -2.13 -10.38
CA THR A 8 2.92 -3.35 -10.59
C THR A 8 3.85 -4.55 -10.75
N CYS A 9 3.47 -5.69 -10.17
CA CYS A 9 4.14 -6.98 -10.36
C CYS A 9 3.18 -7.91 -11.07
N ARG A 10 3.31 -8.09 -12.40
CA ARG A 10 2.55 -9.06 -13.21
C ARG A 10 3.43 -10.27 -13.56
N LYS A 11 2.86 -11.47 -13.51
CA LYS A 11 3.40 -12.65 -14.20
C LYS A 11 2.99 -12.57 -15.69
N GLY A 12 3.97 -12.63 -16.59
CA GLY A 12 3.82 -12.97 -18.00
C GLY A 12 2.96 -12.04 -18.88
N SER A 13 3.59 -11.08 -19.55
CA SER A 13 3.09 -10.53 -20.82
C SER A 13 4.26 -10.00 -21.64
N SER A 14 4.38 -10.43 -22.90
CA SER A 14 5.41 -10.03 -23.86
C SER A 14 5.05 -8.75 -24.63
N ARG A 15 3.95 -8.07 -24.31
CA ARG A 15 3.62 -6.75 -24.85
C ARG A 15 3.66 -5.71 -23.74
N GLY A 16 4.59 -4.76 -23.88
CA GLY A 16 4.73 -3.62 -22.96
C GLY A 16 3.56 -2.66 -23.09
N PRO A 17 3.16 -1.95 -22.02
CA PRO A 17 2.16 -0.90 -22.12
C PRO A 17 2.78 0.34 -22.76
N GLU A 18 2.10 0.93 -23.74
CA GLU A 18 2.44 2.24 -24.31
C GLU A 18 2.23 3.40 -23.31
N ALA A 19 1.80 3.11 -22.08
CA ALA A 19 1.65 4.06 -20.99
C ALA A 19 2.68 3.80 -19.87
N GLY A 20 3.89 4.32 -20.03
CA GLY A 20 4.83 4.72 -18.95
C GLY A 20 5.27 3.73 -17.86
N GLY A 21 4.76 2.51 -17.81
CA GLY A 21 5.03 1.52 -16.77
C GLY A 21 6.01 0.44 -17.23
N SER A 22 7.10 0.23 -16.49
CA SER A 22 8.03 -0.87 -16.74
C SER A 22 7.64 -2.09 -15.90
N PRO A 23 7.40 -3.28 -16.49
CA PRO A 23 7.16 -4.50 -15.73
C PRO A 23 8.37 -4.84 -14.86
N CYS A 24 8.18 -4.99 -13.56
CA CYS A 24 9.25 -5.46 -12.67
C CYS A 24 9.38 -6.99 -12.78
N ARG A 25 10.61 -7.50 -13.01
CA ARG A 25 10.88 -8.94 -12.96
C ARG A 25 10.68 -9.51 -11.54
N PHE A 26 10.34 -10.79 -11.47
CA PHE A 26 10.23 -11.53 -10.21
C PHE A 26 11.55 -11.41 -9.42
N GLY A 27 11.47 -11.03 -8.14
CA GLY A 27 12.64 -10.86 -7.25
C GLY A 27 13.09 -9.41 -6.98
N HIS A 28 12.37 -8.39 -7.46
CA HIS A 28 12.69 -7.00 -7.13
C HIS A 28 12.33 -6.67 -5.67
N PRO A 29 13.25 -6.08 -4.85
CA PRO A 29 12.92 -5.69 -3.48
C PRO A 29 11.78 -4.66 -3.41
N ARG A 30 10.59 -5.08 -2.96
CA ARG A 30 9.38 -4.23 -2.86
C ARG A 30 9.63 -2.93 -2.08
N TRP A 31 10.42 -3.00 -1.01
CA TRP A 31 10.75 -1.83 -0.18
C TRP A 31 11.56 -0.75 -0.93
N ARG A 32 12.42 -1.13 -1.88
CA ARG A 32 13.22 -0.17 -2.68
C ARG A 32 12.34 0.57 -3.67
N SER A 33 11.40 -0.15 -4.29
CA SER A 33 10.46 0.46 -5.23
C SER A 33 9.56 1.46 -4.51
N LEU A 34 9.00 1.11 -3.35
CA LEU A 34 8.09 1.98 -2.60
C LEU A 34 8.74 3.27 -2.07
N ASN A 35 10.04 3.23 -1.75
CA ASN A 35 10.77 4.43 -1.30
C ASN A 35 11.34 5.28 -2.46
N HIS A 36 11.09 4.89 -3.71
CA HIS A 36 11.59 5.64 -4.86
C HIS A 36 10.70 6.86 -5.14
N LEU A 37 11.31 8.05 -5.30
CA LEU A 37 10.61 9.33 -5.52
C LEU A 37 9.66 9.32 -6.72
N ALA A 38 9.93 8.48 -7.72
CA ALA A 38 9.07 8.34 -8.90
C ALA A 38 7.82 7.46 -8.69
N VAL A 39 7.62 6.86 -7.51
CA VAL A 39 6.42 6.05 -7.23
C VAL A 39 5.33 6.94 -6.64
N GLY A 40 4.25 7.09 -7.41
CA GLY A 40 3.08 7.92 -7.02
C GLY A 40 1.92 7.12 -6.42
N GLY A 41 1.94 5.79 -6.57
CA GLY A 41 0.90 4.90 -6.07
C GLY A 41 1.27 3.43 -6.19
N PHE A 42 0.61 2.58 -5.41
CA PHE A 42 0.87 1.15 -5.36
C PHE A 42 -0.41 0.33 -5.56
N LEU A 43 -0.41 -0.63 -6.48
CA LEU A 43 -1.52 -1.58 -6.62
C LEU A 43 -1.27 -2.77 -5.69
N SER A 44 -2.16 -3.00 -4.73
CA SER A 44 -1.96 -4.01 -3.68
C SER A 44 -3.18 -4.88 -3.48
N HIS A 45 -2.94 -6.16 -3.20
CA HIS A 45 -3.96 -7.05 -2.69
C HIS A 45 -4.34 -6.77 -1.23
N CYS A 46 -3.76 -5.76 -0.58
CA CYS A 46 -4.10 -5.35 0.78
C CYS A 46 -3.79 -6.39 1.88
N GLY A 47 -2.79 -7.26 1.66
CA GLY A 47 -2.24 -8.07 2.74
C GLY A 47 -1.53 -7.18 3.77
N TRP A 48 -1.61 -7.54 5.06
CA TRP A 48 -1.18 -6.66 6.15
C TRP A 48 0.27 -6.16 6.04
N ASN A 49 1.19 -7.04 5.65
CA ASN A 49 2.60 -6.65 5.47
C ASN A 49 2.77 -5.62 4.35
N SER A 50 2.07 -5.78 3.23
CA SER A 50 2.13 -4.80 2.12
C SER A 50 1.51 -3.47 2.54
N THR A 51 0.46 -3.50 3.36
CA THR A 51 -0.15 -2.30 3.95
C THR A 51 0.82 -1.56 4.86
N LEU A 52 1.56 -2.26 5.71
CA LEU A 52 2.56 -1.63 6.58
C LEU A 52 3.72 -1.03 5.76
N GLU A 53 4.15 -1.69 4.70
CA GLU A 53 5.17 -1.15 3.78
C GLU A 53 4.69 0.13 3.08
N THR A 54 3.44 0.20 2.62
CA THR A 54 2.90 1.42 1.98
C THR A 54 2.69 2.55 2.97
N VAL A 55 2.23 2.24 4.20
CA VAL A 55 2.13 3.22 5.29
C VAL A 55 3.50 3.80 5.64
N ALA A 56 4.52 2.96 5.81
CA ALA A 56 5.87 3.41 6.12
C ALA A 56 6.51 4.23 4.98
N ALA A 57 6.18 3.92 3.73
CA ALA A 57 6.62 4.69 2.56
C ALA A 57 5.77 5.95 2.31
N GLY A 58 4.55 6.02 2.87
CA GLY A 58 3.60 7.11 2.63
C GLY A 58 3.00 7.10 1.22
N VAL A 59 2.88 5.92 0.61
CA VAL A 59 2.41 5.74 -0.78
C VAL A 59 0.93 5.36 -0.78
N PRO A 60 0.05 6.08 -1.50
CA PRO A 60 -1.36 5.74 -1.57
C PRO A 60 -1.55 4.42 -2.35
N THR A 61 -2.60 3.69 -2.04
CA THR A 61 -2.79 2.32 -2.53
C THR A 61 -4.05 2.18 -3.37
N LEU A 62 -3.95 1.51 -4.52
CA LEU A 62 -5.12 0.99 -5.22
C LEU A 62 -5.41 -0.41 -4.65
N ALA A 63 -6.54 -0.55 -3.98
CA ALA A 63 -6.90 -1.75 -3.24
C ALA A 63 -7.56 -2.80 -4.14
N TRP A 64 -6.93 -3.97 -4.27
CA TRP A 64 -7.38 -5.07 -5.13
C TRP A 64 -7.37 -6.42 -4.37
N PRO A 65 -8.26 -6.61 -3.38
CA PRO A 65 -8.24 -7.79 -2.52
C PRO A 65 -8.52 -9.08 -3.29
N LEU A 66 -7.80 -10.15 -2.98
CA LEU A 66 -7.93 -11.46 -3.64
C LEU A 66 -8.49 -12.54 -2.69
N TYR A 67 -7.89 -12.71 -1.50
CA TYR A 67 -8.20 -13.82 -0.57
C TYR A 67 -8.04 -13.44 0.91
N ALA A 68 -8.44 -14.34 1.83
CA ALA A 68 -8.31 -14.18 3.28
C ALA A 68 -8.92 -12.88 3.84
N GLU A 69 -8.19 -12.19 4.73
CA GLU A 69 -8.63 -10.97 5.41
C GLU A 69 -8.48 -9.70 4.55
N GLN A 70 -7.93 -9.83 3.35
CA GLN A 70 -7.61 -8.72 2.46
C GLN A 70 -8.82 -7.84 2.13
N ARG A 71 -10.02 -8.43 2.05
CA ARG A 71 -11.27 -7.69 1.80
C ARG A 71 -11.56 -6.72 2.95
N MET A 72 -11.37 -7.16 4.18
CA MET A 72 -11.54 -6.34 5.38
C MET A 72 -10.48 -5.23 5.43
N ASN A 73 -9.23 -5.57 5.12
CA ASN A 73 -8.15 -4.57 5.04
C ASN A 73 -8.43 -3.52 3.96
N ALA A 74 -8.92 -3.93 2.78
CA ALA A 74 -9.26 -3.02 1.69
C ALA A 74 -10.36 -2.02 2.10
N VAL A 75 -11.41 -2.49 2.78
CA VAL A 75 -12.48 -1.62 3.30
C VAL A 75 -11.95 -0.68 4.37
N MET A 76 -11.13 -1.18 5.30
CA MET A 76 -10.53 -0.35 6.35
C MET A 76 -9.64 0.75 5.75
N LEU A 77 -8.80 0.41 4.78
CA LEU A 77 -7.89 1.36 4.14
C LEU A 77 -8.59 2.40 3.29
N SER A 78 -9.67 2.03 2.60
CA SER A 78 -10.39 2.96 1.73
C SER A 78 -11.42 3.80 2.47
N GLN A 79 -12.22 3.20 3.36
CA GLN A 79 -13.37 3.90 3.98
C GLN A 79 -13.04 4.53 5.33
N ARG A 80 -12.11 3.96 6.11
CA ARG A 80 -11.79 4.48 7.46
C ARG A 80 -10.51 5.28 7.50
N VAL A 81 -9.45 4.75 6.88
CA VAL A 81 -8.13 5.41 6.91
C VAL A 81 -8.02 6.46 5.81
N GLY A 82 -8.58 6.20 4.63
CA GLY A 82 -8.47 7.08 3.47
C GLY A 82 -7.12 7.00 2.75
N LEU A 83 -6.34 5.92 2.96
CA LEU A 83 -5.06 5.71 2.29
C LEU A 83 -5.22 5.04 0.91
N ALA A 84 -6.38 4.44 0.65
CA ALA A 84 -6.59 3.63 -0.55
C ALA A 84 -7.83 4.01 -1.34
N LEU A 85 -7.73 3.87 -2.67
CA LEU A 85 -8.88 3.86 -3.57
C LEU A 85 -9.17 2.42 -3.98
N ARG A 86 -10.45 2.08 -4.06
CA ARG A 86 -10.90 0.74 -4.45
C ARG A 86 -11.72 0.83 -5.73
N PRO A 87 -11.23 0.31 -6.87
CA PRO A 87 -12.10 0.07 -8.01
C PRO A 87 -13.13 -1.00 -7.60
N MET A 88 -14.39 -0.77 -7.95
CA MET A 88 -15.48 -1.71 -7.67
C MET A 88 -16.03 -2.19 -9.01
N ALA A 89 -16.09 -3.50 -9.21
CA ALA A 89 -16.84 -4.06 -10.31
C ALA A 89 -18.33 -3.90 -10.03
N ASP A 90 -19.12 -3.72 -11.08
CA ASP A 90 -20.54 -3.98 -10.97
C ASP A 90 -20.79 -5.49 -11.03
N ASP A 91 -21.01 -6.08 -9.86
CA ASP A 91 -21.29 -7.52 -9.68
C ASP A 91 -22.52 -7.98 -10.49
N LYS A 92 -23.40 -7.06 -10.90
CA LYS A 92 -24.60 -7.38 -11.70
C LYS A 92 -24.37 -7.34 -13.20
N ILE A 93 -23.31 -6.68 -13.66
CA ILE A 93 -23.07 -6.44 -15.09
C ILE A 93 -21.95 -7.35 -15.61
N ASN A 94 -20.88 -7.54 -14.84
CA ASN A 94 -19.65 -8.19 -15.33
C ASN A 94 -19.19 -9.39 -14.48
N ASP A 95 -20.07 -10.03 -13.70
CA ASP A 95 -19.73 -11.17 -12.83
C ASP A 95 -18.52 -10.89 -11.91
N GLY A 96 -18.43 -9.65 -11.41
CA GLY A 96 -17.33 -9.19 -10.55
C GLY A 96 -16.01 -8.87 -11.27
N VAL A 97 -15.99 -8.88 -12.61
CA VAL A 97 -14.82 -8.45 -13.41
C VAL A 97 -14.77 -6.93 -13.51
N ILE A 98 -13.64 -6.35 -13.10
CA ILE A 98 -13.34 -4.92 -13.25
C ILE A 98 -12.80 -4.68 -14.66
N LEU A 99 -13.44 -3.77 -15.40
CA LEU A 99 -13.09 -3.48 -16.79
C LEU A 99 -11.82 -2.62 -16.88
N GLN A 100 -11.15 -2.66 -18.03
CA GLN A 100 -9.91 -1.90 -18.24
C GLN A 100 -10.11 -0.39 -18.03
N GLU A 101 -11.25 0.13 -18.46
CA GLU A 101 -11.63 1.54 -18.36
C GLU A 101 -11.78 1.96 -16.90
N GLU A 102 -12.37 1.10 -16.06
CA GLU A 102 -12.50 1.32 -14.62
C GLU A 102 -11.13 1.33 -13.94
N VAL A 103 -10.23 0.43 -14.33
CA VAL A 103 -8.85 0.43 -13.83
C VAL A 103 -8.12 1.71 -14.25
N ALA A 104 -8.24 2.11 -15.51
CA ALA A 104 -7.60 3.33 -16.02
C ALA A 104 -8.12 4.59 -15.30
N ALA A 105 -9.43 4.66 -15.07
CA ALA A 105 -10.06 5.74 -14.30
C ALA A 105 -9.56 5.75 -12.85
N ALA A 106 -9.52 4.60 -12.18
CA ALA A 106 -9.06 4.50 -10.80
C ALA A 106 -7.55 4.85 -10.65
N VAL A 107 -6.72 4.47 -11.62
CA VAL A 107 -5.30 4.86 -11.65
C VAL A 107 -5.17 6.36 -11.88
N THR A 108 -5.94 6.93 -12.82
CA THR A 108 -5.93 8.38 -13.07
C THR A 108 -6.35 9.15 -11.83
N GLU A 109 -7.44 8.73 -11.18
CA GLU A 109 -7.92 9.33 -9.93
C GLU A 109 -6.86 9.27 -8.82
N LEU A 110 -6.20 8.12 -8.64
CA LEU A 110 -5.16 7.95 -7.63
C LEU A 110 -3.95 8.87 -7.86
N MET A 111 -3.63 9.19 -9.12
CA MET A 111 -2.40 9.89 -9.49
C MET A 111 -2.60 11.40 -9.63
N VAL A 112 -3.72 11.84 -10.19
CA VAL A 112 -4.00 13.26 -10.48
C VAL A 112 -5.34 13.76 -9.96
N GLY A 113 -6.25 12.87 -9.56
CA GLY A 113 -7.57 13.23 -9.03
C GLY A 113 -7.52 13.76 -7.58
N GLU A 114 -8.66 14.33 -7.16
CA GLU A 114 -8.83 14.92 -5.83
C GLU A 114 -8.80 13.84 -4.74
N LYS A 115 -9.50 12.72 -4.93
CA LYS A 115 -9.48 11.61 -3.94
C LYS A 115 -8.09 11.01 -3.83
N GLY A 116 -7.35 10.95 -4.95
CA GLY A 116 -5.95 10.57 -4.95
C GLY A 116 -5.08 11.57 -4.18
N ALA A 117 -5.34 12.87 -4.29
CA ALA A 117 -4.60 13.90 -3.56
C ALA A 117 -4.82 13.79 -2.05
N GLU A 118 -6.05 13.55 -1.61
CA GLU A 118 -6.41 13.26 -0.23
C GLU A 118 -5.68 12.00 0.27
N ALA A 119 -5.69 10.91 -0.51
CA ALA A 119 -4.99 9.68 -0.15
C ALA A 119 -3.47 9.86 -0.06
N ARG A 120 -2.87 10.66 -0.95
CA ARG A 120 -1.43 11.02 -0.90
C ARG A 120 -1.11 11.84 0.34
N GLN A 121 -1.97 12.79 0.71
CA GLN A 121 -1.82 13.57 1.93
C GLN A 121 -1.93 12.68 3.17
N LYS A 122 -2.91 11.79 3.20
CA LYS A 122 -3.06 10.78 4.25
C LYS A 122 -1.84 9.86 4.36
N GLY A 123 -1.27 9.45 3.24
CA GLY A 123 -0.03 8.68 3.19
C GLY A 123 1.13 9.38 3.91
N ARG A 124 1.31 10.68 3.68
CA ARG A 124 2.34 11.48 4.39
C ARG A 124 2.10 11.52 5.90
N GLU A 125 0.88 11.79 6.32
CA GLU A 125 0.52 11.82 7.75
C GLU A 125 0.78 10.49 8.44
N LEU A 126 0.38 9.38 7.82
CA LEU A 126 0.56 8.05 8.38
C LEU A 126 2.04 7.65 8.43
N ARG A 127 2.83 8.02 7.42
CA ARG A 127 4.28 7.83 7.43
C ARG A 127 4.94 8.53 8.60
N GLU A 128 4.58 9.80 8.83
CA GLU A 128 5.09 10.57 9.97
C GLU A 128 4.65 9.96 11.31
N ALA A 129 3.38 9.56 11.42
CA ALA A 129 2.86 8.91 12.61
C ALA A 129 3.58 7.58 12.89
N ALA A 130 3.82 6.75 11.87
CA ALA A 130 4.56 5.51 11.98
C ALA A 130 6.01 5.75 12.43
N ALA A 131 6.68 6.75 11.86
CA ALA A 131 8.03 7.14 12.27
C ALA A 131 8.08 7.61 13.74
N LYS A 132 7.11 8.43 14.16
CA LYS A 132 6.97 8.88 15.56
C LYS A 132 6.69 7.72 16.52
N ALA A 133 5.86 6.76 16.10
CA ALA A 133 5.52 5.58 16.90
C ALA A 133 6.75 4.71 17.23
N TRP A 134 7.72 4.64 16.29
CA TRP A 134 8.94 3.83 16.41
C TRP A 134 10.20 4.61 16.83
N ALA A 135 10.10 5.93 17.01
CA ALA A 135 11.20 6.76 17.51
C ALA A 135 11.72 6.25 18.88
N PRO A 136 12.93 6.62 19.33
CA PRO A 136 13.49 6.19 20.62
C PRO A 136 12.51 6.30 21.80
N ASP A 137 11.73 7.38 21.85
CA ASP A 137 10.71 7.62 22.87
C ASP A 137 9.27 7.29 22.46
N GLY A 138 9.11 6.67 21.29
CA GLY A 138 7.83 6.37 20.68
C GLY A 138 7.04 5.28 21.41
N PRO A 139 5.69 5.35 21.39
CA PRO A 139 4.84 4.42 22.11
C PRO A 139 5.03 2.96 21.71
N SER A 140 5.16 2.67 20.40
CA SER A 140 5.34 1.29 19.93
C SER A 140 6.70 0.72 20.32
N ARG A 141 7.75 1.55 20.31
CA ARG A 141 9.09 1.14 20.74
C ARG A 141 9.13 0.86 22.24
N LYS A 142 8.55 1.74 23.07
CA LYS A 142 8.43 1.53 24.53
C LYS A 142 7.65 0.26 24.86
N ALA A 143 6.54 0.01 24.16
CA ALA A 143 5.78 -1.22 24.33
C ALA A 143 6.60 -2.47 23.98
N PHE A 144 7.37 -2.43 22.89
CA PHE A 144 8.26 -3.51 22.50
C PHE A 144 9.38 -3.74 23.54
N GLU A 145 10.04 -2.68 24.00
CA GLU A 145 11.10 -2.74 25.01
C GLU A 145 10.58 -3.28 26.36
N ALA A 146 9.33 -2.97 26.73
CA ALA A 146 8.69 -3.53 27.91
C ALA A 146 8.51 -5.05 27.82
N VAL A 147 8.12 -5.57 26.64
CA VAL A 147 8.01 -7.02 26.40
C VAL A 147 9.39 -7.69 26.45
N VAL A 148 10.38 -7.11 25.78
CA VAL A 148 11.76 -7.62 25.78
C VAL A 148 12.34 -7.67 27.19
N SER A 149 12.07 -6.64 28.00
CA SER A 149 12.51 -6.58 29.40
C SER A 149 11.91 -7.72 30.23
N LYS A 150 10.61 -8.00 30.07
CA LYS A 150 9.95 -9.14 30.74
C LYS A 150 10.59 -10.47 30.38
N TRP A 151 10.92 -10.68 29.10
CA TRP A 151 11.55 -11.92 28.66
C TRP A 151 12.97 -12.09 29.21
N LYS A 152 13.75 -11.01 29.29
CA LYS A 152 15.08 -11.04 29.93
C LYS A 152 15.00 -11.41 31.40
N MET A 153 14.03 -10.86 32.14
CA MET A 153 13.84 -11.19 33.55
C MET A 153 13.43 -12.66 33.75
N ALA A 154 12.59 -13.22 32.87
CA ALA A 154 12.23 -14.63 32.92
C ALA A 154 13.42 -15.55 32.63
N HIS A 155 14.30 -15.19 31.69
CA HIS A 155 15.48 -15.99 31.34
C HIS A 155 16.60 -16.01 32.38
N HIS A 156 16.64 -15.02 33.29
CA HIS A 156 17.61 -14.95 34.38
C HIS A 156 17.07 -15.54 35.69
N ALA A 157 15.82 -16.03 35.69
CA ALA A 157 15.18 -16.69 36.82
C ALA A 157 15.24 -18.23 36.77
N ASP A 158 15.83 -18.78 35.70
CA ASP A 158 16.19 -20.19 35.50
C ASP A 158 17.73 -20.37 35.64
#